data_AF-A0A1M7HEX3-F1
#
_entry.id   AF-A0A1M7HEX3-F1
#
_cell.length_a   1.000
_cell.length_b   1.000
_cell.length_c   1.000
_cell.angle_alpha   90.00
_cell.angle_beta   90.00
_cell.angle_gamma   90.00
#
_symmetry.space_group_name_H-M   'P 1'
#
loop_
_entity.id
_entity.type
_entity.pdbx_description
1 polymer ?
#
loop_
_entity_poly.entity_id
_entity_poly.type
_entity_poly.pdbx_seq_one_letter_code
_entity_poly.pdbx_strand_id
1 'polypeptide(L)'
;MLSIFQKKIFLADLLEGFTDFHNHLLPGIDDGAKDVIDSLSMIKKFNEFGVRSFVTSPHVMGEFYPNTPETILPALEKIKKDLPDGNSIKAAGEYMMDQFLIDQLENESVLNVVDNYVLVEMSYFQAPINLAEILFKIQNKNLKPILAHPERYAFYHGNSLNKYEDLKARGCKFQLNMLSLSTHYGTGIHKKALQLLENGMIDFISSDAHRIEHLEKIENLKLKKNQLRLIEPIIEKSKALFS
;
A
#
# COMPACT_ATOMS: atom_id res chain seq x y z
N MET A 1 -33.98 -26.42 -13.90
CA MET A 1 -32.98 -25.99 -12.90
C MET A 1 -32.95 -24.48 -12.90
N LEU A 2 -33.49 -23.85 -11.85
CA LEU A 2 -33.41 -22.40 -11.69
C LEU A 2 -31.96 -22.05 -11.39
N SER A 3 -31.29 -21.42 -12.36
CA SER A 3 -29.99 -20.78 -12.15
C SER A 3 -30.20 -19.67 -11.11
N ILE A 4 -29.80 -19.93 -9.87
CA ILE A 4 -29.71 -18.92 -8.83
C ILE A 4 -28.54 -18.02 -9.25
N PHE A 5 -28.84 -16.86 -9.82
CA PHE A 5 -27.84 -15.84 -10.13
C PHE A 5 -27.13 -15.45 -8.83
N GLN A 6 -25.90 -15.92 -8.66
CA GLN A 6 -25.06 -15.55 -7.53
C GLN A 6 -24.74 -14.06 -7.66
N LYS A 7 -25.15 -13.24 -6.67
CA LYS A 7 -24.88 -11.80 -6.67
C LYS A 7 -23.37 -11.59 -6.81
N LYS A 8 -22.97 -10.79 -7.82
CA LYS A 8 -21.57 -10.38 -7.99
C LYS A 8 -21.21 -9.46 -6.82
N ILE A 9 -20.04 -9.68 -6.22
CA ILE A 9 -19.52 -8.88 -5.12
C ILE A 9 -18.22 -8.25 -5.62
N PHE A 10 -18.16 -6.94 -5.59
CA PHE A 10 -16.98 -6.17 -5.99
C PHE A 10 -16.17 -5.78 -4.76
N LEU A 11 -14.86 -5.66 -4.92
CA LEU A 11 -14.00 -5.17 -3.84
C LEU A 11 -14.40 -3.75 -3.41
N ALA A 12 -14.71 -2.89 -4.39
CA ALA A 12 -15.21 -1.54 -4.18
C ALA A 12 -16.40 -1.46 -3.21
N ASP A 13 -17.31 -2.44 -3.23
CA ASP A 13 -18.49 -2.48 -2.35
C ASP A 13 -18.11 -2.54 -0.85
N LEU A 14 -16.86 -2.87 -0.52
CA LEU A 14 -16.35 -3.03 0.86
C LEU A 14 -15.54 -1.81 1.34
N LEU A 15 -15.24 -0.86 0.45
CA LEU A 15 -14.29 0.24 0.69
C LEU A 15 -14.92 1.54 1.22
N GLU A 16 -16.23 1.55 1.45
CA GLU A 16 -16.87 2.70 2.11
C GLU A 16 -16.22 2.99 3.48
N GLY A 17 -15.84 4.25 3.71
CA GLY A 17 -15.19 4.70 4.95
C GLY A 17 -13.73 4.25 5.08
N PHE A 18 -13.14 3.69 4.03
CA PHE A 18 -11.74 3.26 4.02
C PHE A 18 -10.77 4.44 3.91
N THR A 19 -9.65 4.37 4.64
CA THR A 19 -8.49 5.25 4.42
C THR A 19 -7.47 4.50 3.61
N ASP A 20 -7.20 4.95 2.38
CA ASP A 20 -6.16 4.36 1.55
C ASP A 20 -4.81 5.00 1.86
N PHE A 21 -3.88 4.20 2.37
CA PHE A 21 -2.60 4.70 2.88
C PHE A 21 -1.39 4.32 2.03
N HIS A 22 -1.62 3.58 0.95
CA HIS A 22 -0.62 3.30 -0.05
C HIS A 22 -1.17 3.73 -1.40
N ASN A 23 -0.75 4.92 -1.87
CA ASN A 23 -1.09 5.49 -3.17
C ASN A 23 -0.11 6.62 -3.52
N HIS A 24 -0.03 6.91 -4.82
CA HIS A 24 0.90 7.88 -5.40
C HIS A 24 0.10 9.06 -5.97
N LEU A 25 -0.71 9.67 -5.09
CA LEU A 25 -1.59 10.80 -5.42
C LEU A 25 -0.88 12.15 -5.39
N LEU A 26 0.37 12.23 -4.92
CA LEU A 26 1.08 13.51 -4.89
C LEU A 26 1.63 13.85 -6.30
N PRO A 27 1.46 15.11 -6.75
CA PRO A 27 1.76 15.48 -8.13
C PRO A 27 3.26 15.68 -8.37
N GLY A 28 3.79 14.95 -9.36
CA GLY A 28 5.09 15.23 -9.99
C GLY A 28 6.29 14.95 -9.09
N ILE A 29 6.16 14.02 -8.15
CA ILE A 29 7.18 13.68 -7.14
C ILE A 29 7.69 12.24 -7.27
N ASP A 30 6.94 11.36 -7.95
CA ASP A 30 7.32 10.00 -8.31
C ASP A 30 6.65 9.57 -9.64
N ASP A 31 6.47 8.27 -9.87
CA ASP A 31 5.79 7.69 -11.04
C ASP A 31 4.26 7.58 -10.92
N GLY A 32 3.67 8.22 -9.91
CA GLY A 32 2.23 8.38 -9.75
C GLY A 32 1.64 9.52 -10.58
N ALA A 33 0.82 10.34 -9.93
CA ALA A 33 0.16 11.47 -10.57
C ALA A 33 1.19 12.49 -11.11
N LYS A 34 1.05 12.88 -12.38
CA LYS A 34 2.05 13.78 -13.02
C LYS A 34 1.87 15.23 -12.59
N ASP A 35 0.63 15.63 -12.35
CA ASP A 35 0.26 16.97 -11.96
C ASP A 35 -0.98 16.98 -11.06
N VAL A 36 -1.41 18.18 -10.66
CA VAL A 36 -2.58 18.36 -9.79
C VAL A 36 -3.87 17.89 -10.47
N ILE A 37 -3.99 18.01 -11.80
CA ILE A 37 -5.18 17.59 -12.55
C ILE A 37 -5.31 16.06 -12.50
N ASP A 38 -4.21 15.35 -12.72
CA ASP A 38 -4.15 13.89 -12.59
C ASP A 38 -4.49 13.45 -11.17
N SER A 39 -3.91 14.12 -10.17
CA SER A 39 -4.14 13.84 -8.74
C SER A 39 -5.62 13.96 -8.37
N LEU A 40 -6.26 15.09 -8.73
CA LEU A 40 -7.66 15.33 -8.46
C LEU A 40 -8.60 14.40 -9.23
N SER A 41 -8.21 13.97 -10.44
CA SER A 41 -8.95 12.99 -11.22
C SER A 41 -8.93 11.62 -10.54
N MET A 42 -7.78 11.20 -10.02
CA MET A 42 -7.66 9.97 -9.24
C MET A 42 -8.46 10.04 -7.93
N ILE A 43 -8.39 11.15 -7.18
CA ILE A 43 -9.18 11.35 -5.96
C ILE A 43 -10.68 11.29 -6.25
N LYS A 44 -11.15 11.93 -7.33
CA LYS A 44 -12.55 11.82 -7.76
C LYS A 44 -12.92 10.37 -8.08
N LYS A 45 -12.03 9.61 -8.73
CA LYS A 45 -12.29 8.20 -9.03
C LYS A 45 -12.37 7.34 -7.77
N PHE A 46 -11.53 7.57 -6.77
CA PHE A 46 -11.65 6.93 -5.46
C PHE A 46 -13.00 7.21 -4.78
N ASN A 47 -13.46 8.47 -4.87
CA ASN A 47 -14.74 8.89 -4.29
C ASN A 47 -15.95 8.17 -4.88
N GLU A 48 -15.88 7.71 -6.14
CA GLU A 48 -16.97 6.97 -6.79
C GLU A 48 -17.26 5.63 -6.10
N PHE A 49 -16.29 5.05 -5.39
CA PHE A 49 -16.43 3.80 -4.63
C PHE A 49 -16.16 3.96 -3.12
N GLY A 50 -16.36 5.16 -2.58
CA GLY A 50 -16.48 5.38 -1.14
C GLY A 50 -15.18 5.68 -0.37
N VAL A 51 -14.03 5.75 -1.06
CA VAL A 51 -12.75 6.10 -0.43
C VAL A 51 -12.54 7.62 -0.49
N ARG A 52 -12.56 8.27 0.68
CA ARG A 52 -12.46 9.75 0.83
C ARG A 52 -11.29 10.19 1.71
N SER A 53 -10.60 9.24 2.32
CA SER A 53 -9.51 9.50 3.26
C SER A 53 -8.23 8.90 2.71
N PHE A 54 -7.16 9.70 2.69
CA PHE A 54 -5.91 9.31 2.07
C PHE A 54 -4.72 9.62 2.98
N VAL A 55 -3.79 8.68 3.04
CA VAL A 55 -2.40 8.96 3.41
C VAL A 55 -1.56 8.64 2.19
N THR A 56 -1.05 9.65 1.50
CA THR A 56 -0.24 9.44 0.29
C THR A 56 1.12 8.90 0.67
N SER A 57 1.70 8.03 -0.15
CA SER A 57 2.97 7.37 0.15
C SER A 57 3.89 7.40 -1.06
N PRO A 58 4.31 8.59 -1.55
CA PRO A 58 5.21 8.66 -2.67
C PRO A 58 6.51 7.88 -2.39
N HIS A 59 7.14 7.39 -3.45
CA HIS A 59 8.40 6.68 -3.32
C HIS A 59 9.48 7.55 -2.66
N VAL A 60 10.22 6.96 -1.72
CA VAL A 60 11.44 7.52 -1.14
C VAL A 60 12.57 6.54 -1.41
N MET A 61 13.38 6.84 -2.42
CA MET A 61 14.42 5.97 -2.96
C MET A 61 15.59 6.82 -3.48
N GLY A 62 16.74 6.79 -2.81
CA GLY A 62 17.79 7.81 -2.94
C GLY A 62 18.20 8.16 -4.38
N GLU A 63 18.38 7.15 -5.24
CA GLU A 63 18.87 7.37 -6.61
C GLU A 63 17.79 7.74 -7.63
N PHE A 64 16.53 7.38 -7.37
CA PHE A 64 15.43 7.51 -8.35
C PHE A 64 14.42 8.57 -7.93
N TYR A 65 14.05 8.60 -6.66
CA TYR A 65 13.08 9.49 -6.05
C TYR A 65 13.62 9.96 -4.69
N PRO A 66 14.56 10.92 -4.66
CA PRO A 66 15.22 11.41 -3.44
C PRO A 66 14.29 12.30 -2.61
N ASN A 67 13.10 11.78 -2.31
CA ASN A 67 12.06 12.50 -1.63
C ASN A 67 12.33 12.58 -0.13
N THR A 68 12.05 13.73 0.44
CA THR A 68 12.21 14.02 1.87
C THR A 68 10.93 14.70 2.37
N PRO A 69 10.74 14.89 3.68
CA PRO A 69 9.63 15.71 4.18
C PRO A 69 9.53 17.08 3.49
N GLU A 70 10.68 17.69 3.16
CA GLU A 70 10.79 18.99 2.48
C GLU A 70 10.33 18.96 1.02
N THR A 71 10.31 17.80 0.35
CA THR A 71 9.74 17.68 -1.01
C THR A 71 8.29 17.20 -0.97
N ILE A 72 7.97 16.27 -0.06
CA ILE A 72 6.65 15.64 0.08
C ILE A 72 5.60 16.63 0.58
N LEU A 73 5.90 17.38 1.65
CA LEU A 73 4.91 18.29 2.25
C LEU A 73 4.50 19.43 1.31
N PRO A 74 5.41 20.08 0.54
CA PRO A 74 4.98 21.03 -0.47
C PRO A 74 4.14 20.41 -1.59
N ALA A 75 4.41 19.16 -2.01
CA ALA A 75 3.58 18.48 -3.00
C ALA A 75 2.15 18.21 -2.48
N LEU A 76 2.04 17.85 -1.20
CA LEU A 76 0.75 17.73 -0.49
C LEU A 76 -0.01 19.06 -0.46
N GLU A 77 0.65 20.18 -0.18
CA GLU A 77 -0.01 21.50 -0.14
C GLU A 77 -0.55 21.92 -1.52
N LYS A 78 0.07 21.50 -2.63
CA LYS A 78 -0.43 21.80 -3.99
C LYS A 78 -1.83 21.24 -4.23
N ILE A 79 -2.16 20.08 -3.67
CA ILE A 79 -3.46 19.42 -3.88
C ILE A 79 -4.49 19.75 -2.81
N LYS A 80 -4.06 20.06 -1.57
CA LYS A 80 -4.96 20.40 -0.46
C LYS A 80 -5.89 21.57 -0.78
N LYS A 81 -5.39 22.56 -1.53
CA LYS A 81 -6.17 23.75 -1.91
C LYS A 81 -7.39 23.41 -2.76
N ASP A 82 -7.26 22.42 -3.64
CA ASP A 82 -8.28 22.05 -4.62
C ASP A 82 -8.94 20.69 -4.28
N LEU A 83 -8.74 20.22 -3.03
CA LEU A 83 -9.24 18.96 -2.55
C LEU A 83 -10.78 18.98 -2.52
N PRO A 84 -11.48 17.98 -3.10
CA PRO A 84 -12.94 17.99 -3.12
C PRO A 84 -13.54 17.90 -1.71
N ASP A 85 -14.69 18.54 -1.49
CA ASP A 85 -15.36 18.54 -0.19
C ASP A 85 -15.56 17.12 0.37
N GLY A 86 -15.39 16.99 1.69
CA GLY A 86 -15.51 15.73 2.41
C GLY A 86 -14.33 14.77 2.24
N ASN A 87 -13.28 15.16 1.52
CA ASN A 87 -12.03 14.39 1.46
C ASN A 87 -11.05 14.85 2.55
N SER A 88 -10.19 13.94 3.00
CA SER A 88 -9.05 14.26 3.85
C SER A 88 -7.78 13.63 3.29
N ILE A 89 -6.66 14.35 3.40
CA ILE A 89 -5.38 13.91 2.85
C ILE A 89 -4.23 14.30 3.76
N LYS A 90 -3.37 13.31 4.02
CA LYS A 90 -2.08 13.43 4.71
C LYS A 90 -0.99 12.81 3.83
N ALA A 91 0.26 12.98 4.21
CA ALA A 91 1.39 12.36 3.52
C ALA A 91 2.29 11.56 4.48
N ALA A 92 2.76 10.44 3.96
CA ALA A 92 3.81 9.55 4.44
C ALA A 92 4.88 9.41 3.34
N GLY A 93 5.77 8.44 3.46
CA GLY A 93 6.61 7.96 2.35
C GLY A 93 6.52 6.43 2.22
N GLU A 94 6.65 5.91 1.00
CA GLU A 94 6.99 4.50 0.76
C GLU A 94 8.52 4.40 0.68
N TYR A 95 9.15 3.94 1.76
CA TYR A 95 10.61 3.97 1.88
C TYR A 95 11.24 2.69 1.32
N MET A 96 12.07 2.83 0.29
CA MET A 96 12.95 1.74 -0.14
C MET A 96 13.91 1.39 1.00
N MET A 97 14.01 0.10 1.33
CA MET A 97 14.99 -0.38 2.32
C MET A 97 16.40 -0.41 1.72
N ASP A 98 16.98 0.77 1.55
CA ASP A 98 18.31 1.05 1.05
C ASP A 98 19.13 1.88 2.06
N GLN A 99 20.30 2.37 1.63
CA GLN A 99 21.15 3.23 2.46
C GLN A 99 20.50 4.60 2.74
N PHE A 100 19.67 5.11 1.81
CA PHE A 100 19.03 6.40 1.96
C PHE A 100 18.04 6.39 3.15
N LEU A 101 17.24 5.33 3.28
CA LEU A 101 16.40 5.16 4.47
C LEU A 101 17.23 5.08 5.77
N ILE A 102 18.37 4.39 5.77
CA ILE A 102 19.25 4.33 6.95
C ILE A 102 19.71 5.73 7.36
N ASP A 103 20.15 6.53 6.38
CA ASP A 103 20.64 7.89 6.62
C ASP A 103 19.50 8.80 7.12
N GLN A 104 18.29 8.64 6.60
CA GLN A 104 17.11 9.37 7.07
C GLN A 104 16.70 8.97 8.48
N LEU A 105 16.75 7.69 8.84
CA LEU A 105 16.49 7.24 10.20
C LEU A 105 17.49 7.83 11.21
N GLU A 106 18.72 8.14 10.78
CA GLU A 106 19.77 8.71 11.62
C GLU A 106 19.69 10.23 11.75
N ASN A 107 19.47 10.93 10.64
CA ASN A 107 19.68 12.38 10.54
C ASN A 107 18.41 13.21 10.32
N GLU A 108 17.32 12.59 9.85
CA GLU A 108 16.09 13.25 9.46
C GLU A 108 14.87 12.66 10.17
N SER A 109 13.68 13.22 9.92
CA SER A 109 12.42 12.61 10.33
C SER A 109 11.78 11.89 9.16
N VAL A 110 11.42 10.62 9.33
CA VAL A 110 10.55 9.90 8.40
C VAL A 110 9.09 10.32 8.57
N LEU A 111 8.32 10.32 7.49
CA LEU A 111 6.88 10.56 7.50
C LEU A 111 6.14 9.22 7.65
N ASN A 112 5.50 9.05 8.79
CA ASN A 112 4.76 7.84 9.13
C ASN A 112 3.40 7.81 8.45
N VAL A 113 2.90 6.59 8.20
CA VAL A 113 1.53 6.34 7.73
C VAL A 113 0.51 6.78 8.79
N VAL A 114 0.69 6.29 10.01
CA VAL A 114 -0.12 6.61 11.19
C VAL A 114 0.66 6.20 12.43
N ASP A 115 0.54 6.96 13.51
CA ASP A 115 1.29 6.77 14.75
C ASP A 115 2.79 6.54 14.47
N ASN A 116 3.29 5.34 14.77
CA ASN A 116 4.65 4.91 14.55
C ASN A 116 4.80 3.88 13.41
N TYR A 117 3.77 3.69 12.57
CA TYR A 117 3.86 2.83 11.40
C TYR A 117 4.54 3.55 10.24
N VAL A 118 5.58 2.93 9.68
CA VAL A 118 6.29 3.40 8.49
C VAL A 118 6.10 2.39 7.37
N LEU A 119 5.76 2.86 6.16
CA LEU A 119 5.64 2.01 4.99
C LEU A 119 7.02 1.80 4.37
N VAL A 120 7.40 0.55 4.16
CA VAL A 120 8.70 0.21 3.59
C VAL A 120 8.54 -0.79 2.45
N GLU A 121 9.44 -0.73 1.48
CA GLU A 121 9.48 -1.66 0.35
C GLU A 121 10.89 -2.19 0.09
N MET A 122 10.98 -3.20 -0.78
CA MET A 122 12.22 -3.75 -1.30
C MET A 122 12.23 -3.68 -2.81
N SER A 123 13.42 -3.78 -3.40
CA SER A 123 13.55 -4.07 -4.82
C SER A 123 12.80 -5.35 -5.20
N TYR A 124 12.06 -5.31 -6.32
CA TYR A 124 11.38 -6.50 -6.85
C TYR A 124 12.34 -7.61 -7.29
N PHE A 125 13.63 -7.30 -7.48
CA PHE A 125 14.64 -8.26 -7.92
C PHE A 125 15.19 -9.10 -6.76
N GLN A 126 15.46 -8.48 -5.61
CA GLN A 126 16.01 -9.14 -4.44
C GLN A 126 15.78 -8.32 -3.17
N ALA A 127 15.78 -9.01 -2.04
CA ALA A 127 15.87 -8.35 -0.74
C ALA A 127 17.22 -7.64 -0.55
N PRO A 128 17.28 -6.56 0.25
CA PRO A 128 18.54 -5.94 0.63
C PRO A 128 19.40 -6.91 1.45
N ILE A 129 20.71 -6.88 1.23
CA ILE A 129 21.67 -7.78 1.91
C ILE A 129 21.65 -7.53 3.42
N ASN A 130 21.50 -6.27 3.83
CA ASN A 130 21.43 -5.80 5.21
C ASN A 130 19.99 -5.68 5.73
N LEU A 131 19.02 -6.40 5.17
CA LEU A 131 17.60 -6.31 5.56
C LEU A 131 17.37 -6.40 7.07
N ALA A 132 18.01 -7.36 7.74
CA ALA A 132 17.86 -7.56 9.18
C ALA A 132 18.33 -6.34 9.99
N GLU A 133 19.38 -5.67 9.54
CA GLU A 133 19.91 -4.45 10.16
C GLU A 133 18.95 -3.28 9.94
N ILE A 134 18.43 -3.09 8.73
CA ILE A 134 17.48 -2.03 8.41
C ILE A 134 16.24 -2.15 9.31
N LEU A 135 15.65 -3.35 9.38
CA LEU A 135 14.47 -3.59 10.23
C LEU A 135 14.75 -3.36 11.71
N PHE A 136 15.96 -3.68 12.18
CA PHE A 136 16.39 -3.40 13.56
C PHE A 136 16.53 -1.89 13.80
N LYS A 137 17.12 -1.14 12.87
CA LYS A 137 17.25 0.33 12.98
C LYS A 137 15.90 1.02 13.02
N ILE A 138 14.94 0.61 12.17
CA ILE A 138 13.55 1.10 12.21
C ILE A 138 12.96 0.91 13.61
N GLN A 139 13.09 -0.28 14.18
CA GLN A 139 12.53 -0.59 15.50
C GLN A 139 13.22 0.15 16.64
N ASN A 140 14.54 0.38 16.57
CA ASN A 140 15.26 1.19 17.56
C ASN A 140 14.82 2.66 17.57
N LYS A 141 14.25 3.16 16.47
CA LYS A 141 13.59 4.47 16.39
C LYS A 141 12.14 4.44 16.88
N ASN A 142 11.72 3.35 17.53
CA ASN A 142 10.34 3.07 17.95
C ASN A 142 9.33 3.05 16.79
N LEU A 143 9.78 2.79 15.56
CA LEU A 143 8.92 2.66 14.39
C LEU A 143 8.54 1.20 14.16
N LYS A 144 7.40 0.98 13.51
CA LYS A 144 6.85 -0.32 13.15
C LYS A 144 6.77 -0.43 11.63
N PRO A 145 7.57 -1.30 10.99
CA PRO A 145 7.55 -1.43 9.54
C PRO A 145 6.27 -2.11 9.06
N ILE A 146 5.59 -1.49 8.09
CA ILE A 146 4.62 -2.14 7.21
C ILE A 146 5.35 -2.43 5.90
N LEU A 147 5.61 -3.69 5.60
CA LEU A 147 6.14 -4.10 4.31
C LEU A 147 5.02 -4.02 3.27
N ALA A 148 5.22 -3.14 2.30
CA ALA A 148 4.36 -2.99 1.15
C ALA A 148 4.37 -4.25 0.29
N HIS A 149 3.19 -4.61 -0.23
CA HIS A 149 2.94 -5.62 -1.26
C HIS A 149 3.88 -6.84 -1.25
N PRO A 150 4.04 -7.57 -0.12
CA PRO A 150 5.01 -8.66 0.00
C PRO A 150 4.77 -9.81 -0.99
N GLU A 151 3.54 -9.96 -1.50
CA GLU A 151 3.20 -10.89 -2.55
C GLU A 151 3.88 -10.60 -3.90
N ARG A 152 4.36 -9.38 -4.14
CA ARG A 152 5.01 -8.96 -5.38
C ARG A 152 6.49 -9.34 -5.42
N TYR A 153 7.09 -9.74 -4.30
CA TYR A 153 8.49 -10.19 -4.23
C TYR A 153 8.65 -11.64 -4.73
N ALA A 154 8.75 -11.79 -6.05
CA ALA A 154 8.85 -13.10 -6.71
C ALA A 154 10.04 -13.95 -6.22
N PHE A 155 11.14 -13.34 -5.78
CA PHE A 155 12.28 -14.06 -5.20
C PHE A 155 11.98 -14.74 -3.85
N TYR A 156 10.89 -14.36 -3.17
CA TYR A 156 10.36 -15.08 -2.01
C TYR A 156 9.28 -16.10 -2.38
N HIS A 157 8.93 -16.24 -3.66
CA HIS A 157 8.00 -17.26 -4.07
C HIS A 157 8.68 -18.63 -4.04
N GLY A 158 8.17 -19.51 -3.20
CA GLY A 158 8.56 -20.90 -3.12
C GLY A 158 7.47 -21.71 -2.43
N ASN A 159 7.74 -23.00 -2.22
CA ASN A 159 6.82 -23.90 -1.54
C ASN A 159 6.66 -23.59 -0.05
N SER A 160 7.68 -22.98 0.57
CA SER A 160 7.70 -22.63 1.99
C SER A 160 7.42 -21.14 2.19
N LEU A 161 6.82 -20.81 3.34
CA LEU A 161 6.58 -19.43 3.78
C LEU A 161 7.61 -18.92 4.78
N ASN A 162 8.71 -19.65 5.05
CA ASN A 162 9.68 -19.34 6.10
C ASN A 162 10.27 -17.92 5.99
N LYS A 163 10.44 -17.39 4.76
CA LYS A 163 10.92 -16.02 4.55
C LYS A 163 9.92 -14.96 5.01
N TYR A 164 8.62 -15.21 4.78
CA TYR A 164 7.55 -14.36 5.27
C TYR A 164 7.43 -14.47 6.80
N GLU A 165 7.57 -15.67 7.35
CA GLU A 165 7.55 -15.91 8.80
C GLU A 165 8.72 -15.18 9.51
N ASP A 166 9.92 -15.22 8.95
CA ASP A 166 11.08 -14.46 9.48
C ASP A 166 10.81 -12.95 9.48
N LEU A 167 10.23 -12.39 8.42
CA LEU A 167 9.84 -10.99 8.36
C LEU A 167 8.79 -10.64 9.44
N LYS A 168 7.77 -11.47 9.62
CA LYS A 168 6.75 -11.28 10.68
C LYS A 168 7.38 -11.36 12.08
N ALA A 169 8.30 -12.31 12.28
CA ALA A 169 9.03 -12.48 13.55
C ALA A 169 9.93 -11.27 13.86
N ARG A 170 10.43 -10.58 12.83
CA ARG A 170 11.17 -9.32 12.93
C ARG A 170 10.27 -8.09 13.10
N GLY A 171 8.96 -8.26 13.30
CA GLY A 171 8.02 -7.19 13.60
C GLY A 171 7.34 -6.55 12.39
N CYS A 172 7.61 -7.01 11.17
CA CYS A 172 6.95 -6.48 9.97
C CYS A 172 5.45 -6.79 9.99
N LYS A 173 4.65 -5.77 9.72
CA LYS A 173 3.27 -5.92 9.26
C LYS A 173 3.25 -6.01 7.74
N PHE A 174 2.27 -6.68 7.17
CA PHE A 174 2.16 -6.86 5.72
C PHE A 174 0.94 -6.13 5.17
N GLN A 175 1.15 -5.31 4.14
CA GLN A 175 0.08 -4.66 3.38
C GLN A 175 -0.06 -5.33 2.02
N LEU A 176 -1.23 -5.91 1.74
CA LEU A 176 -1.56 -6.49 0.43
C LEU A 176 -1.95 -5.39 -0.56
N ASN A 177 -1.43 -5.45 -1.79
CA ASN A 177 -1.93 -4.59 -2.87
C ASN A 177 -3.27 -5.12 -3.40
N MET A 178 -4.29 -4.25 -3.47
CA MET A 178 -5.64 -4.60 -3.93
C MET A 178 -5.66 -5.31 -5.29
N LEU A 179 -4.85 -4.87 -6.25
CA LEU A 179 -4.81 -5.44 -7.60
C LEU A 179 -4.19 -6.84 -7.64
N SER A 180 -3.44 -7.25 -6.61
CA SER A 180 -2.94 -8.63 -6.44
C SER A 180 -4.06 -9.65 -6.17
N LEU A 181 -5.27 -9.20 -5.83
CA LEU A 181 -6.47 -10.06 -5.77
C LEU A 181 -6.97 -10.49 -7.16
N SER A 182 -6.37 -9.96 -8.22
CA SER A 182 -6.56 -10.36 -9.61
C SER A 182 -5.22 -10.76 -10.25
N THR A 183 -5.23 -11.17 -11.52
CA THR A 183 -4.00 -11.47 -12.27
C THR A 183 -3.31 -10.23 -12.85
N HIS A 184 -3.58 -9.03 -12.34
CA HIS A 184 -3.00 -7.77 -12.83
C HIS A 184 -1.48 -7.83 -12.91
N TYR A 185 -0.81 -8.28 -11.83
CA TYR A 185 0.64 -8.45 -11.77
C TYR A 185 1.10 -9.84 -12.21
N GLY A 186 0.23 -10.64 -12.83
CA GLY A 186 0.50 -12.01 -13.23
C GLY A 186 0.02 -13.06 -12.23
N THR A 187 -0.03 -14.31 -12.70
CA THR A 187 -0.63 -15.44 -11.97
C THR A 187 0.18 -15.86 -10.74
N GLY A 188 1.50 -15.72 -10.77
CA GLY A 188 2.38 -16.02 -9.63
C GLY A 188 2.10 -15.12 -8.43
N ILE A 189 2.03 -13.80 -8.67
CA ILE A 189 1.72 -12.80 -7.64
C ILE A 189 0.31 -13.02 -7.10
N HIS A 190 -0.67 -13.24 -7.98
CA HIS A 190 -2.03 -13.56 -7.54
C HIS A 190 -2.10 -14.80 -6.65
N LYS A 191 -1.41 -15.89 -7.04
CA LYS A 191 -1.34 -17.12 -6.23
C LYS A 191 -0.67 -16.86 -4.88
N LYS A 192 0.41 -16.07 -4.84
CA LYS A 192 1.08 -15.73 -3.59
C LYS A 192 0.19 -14.87 -2.69
N ALA A 193 -0.52 -13.89 -3.23
CA ALA A 193 -1.49 -13.08 -2.50
C ALA A 193 -2.53 -13.94 -1.78
N LEU A 194 -3.14 -14.88 -2.50
CA LEU A 194 -4.11 -15.81 -1.92
C LEU A 194 -3.46 -16.72 -0.86
N GLN A 195 -2.26 -17.23 -1.13
CA GLN A 195 -1.55 -18.05 -0.16
C GLN A 195 -1.25 -17.30 1.14
N LEU A 196 -0.80 -16.03 1.07
CA LEU A 196 -0.54 -15.21 2.26
C LEU A 196 -1.83 -14.89 3.03
N LEU A 197 -2.94 -14.64 2.34
CA LEU A 197 -4.26 -14.46 2.94
C LEU A 197 -4.76 -15.73 3.65
N GLU A 198 -4.67 -16.88 2.98
CA GLU A 198 -5.09 -18.18 3.52
C GLU A 198 -4.31 -18.58 4.77
N ASN A 199 -3.05 -18.15 4.88
CA ASN A 199 -2.19 -18.38 6.03
C ASN A 199 -2.23 -17.24 7.07
N GLY A 200 -3.14 -16.27 6.93
CA GLY A 200 -3.33 -15.19 7.90
C GLY A 200 -2.14 -14.23 8.05
N MET A 201 -1.29 -14.12 7.02
CA MET A 201 -0.05 -13.34 7.09
C MET A 201 -0.25 -11.86 6.79
N ILE A 202 -1.29 -11.50 6.03
CA ILE A 202 -1.63 -10.12 5.67
C ILE A 202 -2.23 -9.39 6.87
N ASP A 203 -1.76 -8.18 7.14
CA ASP A 203 -2.31 -7.32 8.20
C ASP A 203 -3.24 -6.25 7.65
N PHE A 204 -2.89 -5.66 6.52
CA PHE A 204 -3.57 -4.53 5.93
C PHE A 204 -3.73 -4.72 4.42
N ILE A 205 -4.55 -3.89 3.80
CA ILE A 205 -4.70 -3.79 2.35
C ILE A 205 -4.66 -2.31 1.95
N SER A 206 -4.21 -1.99 0.74
CA SER A 206 -4.25 -0.64 0.15
C SER A 206 -4.10 -0.72 -1.37
N SER A 207 -4.40 0.38 -2.07
CA SER A 207 -4.54 0.40 -3.51
C SER A 207 -3.23 0.29 -4.28
N ASP A 208 -2.16 0.94 -3.78
CA ASP A 208 -0.90 1.15 -4.51
C ASP A 208 -1.18 1.76 -5.91
N ALA A 209 -2.13 2.72 -5.93
CA ALA A 209 -2.61 3.34 -7.14
C ALA A 209 -1.66 4.44 -7.61
N HIS A 210 -1.19 4.30 -8.86
CA HIS A 210 -0.30 5.25 -9.54
C HIS A 210 -1.02 6.02 -10.66
N ARG A 211 -2.14 5.50 -11.13
CA ARG A 211 -2.88 6.04 -12.28
C ARG A 211 -4.34 5.64 -12.25
N ILE A 212 -5.18 6.34 -13.00
CA ILE A 212 -6.64 6.11 -13.00
C ILE A 212 -7.02 4.69 -13.43
N GLU A 213 -6.25 4.07 -14.33
CA GLU A 213 -6.51 2.71 -14.80
C GLU A 213 -6.33 1.66 -13.68
N HIS A 214 -5.56 1.97 -12.63
CA HIS A 214 -5.50 1.10 -11.45
C HIS A 214 -6.83 1.15 -10.69
N LEU A 215 -7.39 2.34 -10.53
CA LEU A 215 -8.65 2.57 -9.82
C LEU A 215 -9.84 1.97 -10.57
N GLU A 216 -9.89 2.11 -11.90
CA GLU A 216 -10.89 1.44 -12.74
C GLU A 216 -10.85 -0.09 -12.58
N LYS A 217 -9.64 -0.66 -12.49
CA LYS A 217 -9.47 -2.10 -12.26
C LYS A 217 -9.91 -2.51 -10.85
N ILE A 218 -9.63 -1.69 -9.83
CA ILE A 218 -10.07 -1.93 -8.44
C ILE A 218 -11.60 -1.88 -8.34
N GLU A 219 -12.22 -0.85 -8.91
CA GLU A 219 -13.68 -0.68 -8.96
C GLU A 219 -14.37 -1.90 -9.58
N ASN A 220 -13.79 -2.44 -10.66
CA ASN A 220 -14.35 -3.58 -11.38
C ASN A 220 -13.86 -4.95 -10.87
N LEU A 221 -13.06 -4.99 -9.78
CA LEU A 221 -12.49 -6.22 -9.24
C LEU A 221 -13.57 -7.06 -8.56
N LYS A 222 -13.87 -8.21 -9.15
CA LYS A 222 -14.83 -9.18 -8.61
C LYS A 222 -14.16 -10.13 -7.64
N LEU A 223 -14.77 -10.30 -6.47
CA LEU A 223 -14.31 -11.25 -5.47
C LEU A 223 -15.09 -12.57 -5.60
N LYS A 224 -14.37 -13.68 -5.57
CA LYS A 224 -14.97 -15.01 -5.33
C LYS A 224 -15.40 -15.11 -3.87
N LYS A 225 -16.38 -15.98 -3.57
CA LYS A 225 -16.90 -16.18 -2.20
C LYS A 225 -15.81 -16.52 -1.18
N ASN A 226 -14.80 -17.31 -1.58
CA ASN A 226 -13.66 -17.64 -0.71
C ASN A 226 -12.74 -16.44 -0.48
N GLN A 227 -12.48 -15.62 -1.51
CA GLN A 227 -11.69 -14.40 -1.38
C GLN A 227 -12.38 -13.38 -0.47
N LEU A 228 -13.70 -13.21 -0.60
CA LEU A 228 -14.48 -12.33 0.26
C LEU A 228 -14.27 -12.64 1.74
N ARG A 229 -14.40 -13.92 2.12
CA ARG A 229 -14.21 -14.37 3.51
C ARG A 229 -12.82 -14.05 4.05
N LEU A 230 -11.80 -14.09 3.19
CA LEU A 230 -10.41 -13.80 3.58
C LEU A 230 -10.13 -12.31 3.65
N ILE A 231 -10.75 -11.49 2.79
CA ILE A 231 -10.41 -10.07 2.64
C ILE A 231 -11.20 -9.17 3.57
N GLU A 232 -12.46 -9.50 3.88
CA GLU A 232 -13.33 -8.67 4.71
C GLU A 232 -12.71 -8.36 6.09
N PRO A 233 -12.13 -9.33 6.83
CA PRO A 233 -11.43 -9.03 8.09
C PRO A 233 -10.21 -8.11 7.92
N ILE A 234 -9.53 -8.18 6.78
CA ILE A 234 -8.34 -7.37 6.49
C ILE A 234 -8.74 -5.92 6.19
N ILE A 235 -9.84 -5.72 5.46
CA ILE A 235 -10.41 -4.40 5.20
C ILE A 235 -10.83 -3.74 6.51
N GLU A 236 -11.56 -4.46 7.37
CA GLU A 236 -11.99 -3.92 8.67
C GLU A 236 -10.80 -3.61 9.58
N LYS A 237 -9.77 -4.46 9.59
CA LYS A 237 -8.52 -4.17 10.30
C LYS A 237 -7.79 -2.94 9.74
N SER A 238 -7.87 -2.70 8.43
CA SER A 238 -7.29 -1.51 7.79
C SER A 238 -8.09 -0.25 8.09
N LYS A 239 -9.42 -0.32 8.19
CA LYS A 239 -10.27 0.79 8.67
C LYS A 239 -9.96 1.15 10.11
N ALA A 240 -9.85 0.13 10.98
CA ALA A 240 -9.54 0.30 12.39
C ALA A 240 -8.16 0.91 12.65
N LEU A 241 -7.23 0.84 11.68
CA LEU A 241 -5.91 1.46 11.78
C LEU A 241 -5.98 3.00 11.85
N PHE A 242 -7.07 3.61 11.36
CA PHE A 242 -7.26 5.07 11.30
C PHE A 242 -8.48 5.56 12.10
N SER A 243 -9.06 4.69 12.95
CA SER A 243 -10.23 5.00 13.78
C SER A 243 -9.87 5.54 15.15
#